data_AF-A0A1B6HNR8-F1
#
_entry.id   AF-A0A1B6HNR8-F1
#
_cell.length_a   1.000
_cell.length_b   1.000
_cell.length_c   1.000
_cell.angle_alpha   90.00
_cell.angle_beta   90.00
_cell.angle_gamma   90.00
#
_symmetry.space_group_name_H-M   'P 1'
#
loop_
_entity.id
_entity.type
_entity.pdbx_description
1 polymer ?
#
loop_
_entity_poly.entity_id
_entity_poly.type
_entity_poly.pdbx_seq_one_letter_code
_entity_poly.pdbx_strand_id
1 'polypeptide(L)'
;PQLEKIMEEEIRDFIDLVQSKHHEGFCSDGKVKVPPVFYAYFTNLALQVFLGTRIPPSQYQKLKKFVSDCYCFSRNLDPTTGTIGLTPWVRHFAPGFFGFTSLVKSNDCIKEFIQEVTNDHKGTFMSDALRDFCDTYLKEIKDKDNTNEEHWFSDQQMVMTIWDTLFAAVITQATTMCFLVEVLLEYPEIQAKAQQEVDDMVGRSRLPTLDDRKNLPYLEALMREVMRRKTLTPVVLPHRCTEDTYFYGYFIPKNTMVLANQW
;
A
#
# COMPACT_ATOMS: atom_id res chain seq x y z
N PRO A 1 11.48 17.34 5.07
CA PRO A 1 11.77 16.07 5.80
C PRO A 1 12.31 14.98 4.85
N GLN A 2 13.01 13.93 5.34
CA GLN A 2 13.59 12.89 4.46
C GLN A 2 12.54 12.22 3.53
N LEU A 3 11.35 11.93 4.07
CA LEU A 3 10.23 11.37 3.31
C LEU A 3 9.76 12.29 2.17
N GLU A 4 9.68 13.59 2.43
CA GLU A 4 9.24 14.57 1.43
C GLU A 4 10.22 14.67 0.26
N LYS A 5 11.52 14.56 0.53
CA LYS A 5 12.55 14.53 -0.52
C LYS A 5 12.40 13.28 -1.39
N ILE A 6 12.19 12.12 -0.78
CA ILE A 6 11.91 10.85 -1.47
C ILE A 6 10.66 10.98 -2.35
N MET A 7 9.58 11.57 -1.81
CA MET A 7 8.36 11.81 -2.57
C MET A 7 8.59 12.75 -3.76
N GLU A 8 9.36 13.83 -3.58
CA GLU A 8 9.68 14.77 -4.65
C GLU A 8 10.46 14.09 -5.78
N GLU A 9 11.48 13.30 -5.45
CA GLU A 9 12.28 12.53 -6.42
C GLU A 9 11.39 11.55 -7.21
N GLU A 10 10.57 10.75 -6.53
CA GLU A 10 9.67 9.81 -7.21
C GLU A 10 8.60 10.54 -8.04
N ILE A 11 8.09 11.70 -7.61
CA ILE A 11 7.09 12.48 -8.37
C ILE A 11 7.70 12.97 -9.68
N ARG A 12 8.94 13.45 -9.66
CA ARG A 12 9.65 13.90 -10.86
C ARG A 12 9.77 12.76 -11.86
N ASP A 13 10.23 11.60 -11.39
CA ASP A 13 10.37 10.42 -12.23
C ASP A 13 9.00 9.92 -12.77
N PHE A 14 7.94 10.03 -11.96
CA PHE A 14 6.58 9.72 -12.41
C PHE A 14 6.10 10.69 -13.50
N ILE A 15 6.35 12.00 -13.35
CA ILE A 15 5.99 12.99 -14.36
C ILE A 15 6.75 12.72 -15.66
N ASP A 16 8.05 12.43 -15.59
CA ASP A 16 8.88 12.09 -16.75
C ASP A 16 8.39 10.81 -17.45
N LEU A 17 7.99 9.79 -16.67
CA LEU A 17 7.38 8.56 -17.18
C LEU A 17 6.08 8.85 -17.94
N VAL A 18 5.21 9.70 -17.37
CA VAL A 18 3.91 10.07 -17.96
C VAL A 18 4.08 10.94 -19.20
N GLN A 19 5.05 11.84 -19.21
CA GLN A 19 5.33 12.74 -20.34
C GLN A 19 6.02 12.03 -21.51
N SER A 20 6.98 11.15 -21.21
CA SER A 20 7.71 10.41 -22.23
C SER A 20 6.82 9.45 -23.01
N LYS A 21 5.78 8.86 -22.41
CA LYS A 21 4.79 7.97 -23.07
C LYS A 21 5.39 6.77 -23.83
N HIS A 22 6.67 6.45 -23.60
CA HIS A 22 7.43 5.46 -24.37
C HIS A 22 7.81 4.21 -23.56
N HIS A 23 7.35 4.09 -22.31
CA HIS A 23 7.68 2.94 -21.48
C HIS A 23 6.76 1.75 -21.74
N GLU A 24 7.33 0.70 -22.34
CA GLU A 24 6.67 -0.59 -22.53
C GLU A 24 6.12 -1.11 -21.19
N GLY A 25 4.83 -1.48 -21.19
CA GLY A 25 4.16 -2.05 -20.02
C GLY A 25 3.30 -1.06 -19.22
N PHE A 26 3.62 0.24 -19.24
CA PHE A 26 2.82 1.32 -18.62
C PHE A 26 2.20 2.26 -19.65
N CYS A 27 2.76 2.33 -20.86
CA CYS A 27 2.18 3.09 -21.96
C CYS A 27 1.70 2.14 -23.07
N SER A 28 0.64 2.55 -23.79
CA SER A 28 0.18 1.93 -25.04
C SER A 28 -0.47 3.01 -25.88
N ASP A 29 -0.14 3.06 -27.17
CA ASP A 29 -0.74 3.99 -28.13
C ASP A 29 -0.67 5.46 -27.69
N GLY A 30 0.46 5.86 -27.09
CA GLY A 30 0.67 7.23 -26.58
C GLY A 30 -0.18 7.59 -25.34
N LYS A 31 -0.80 6.60 -24.69
CA LYS A 31 -1.59 6.74 -23.46
C LYS A 31 -0.94 6.00 -22.31
N VAL A 32 -1.06 6.55 -21.11
CA VAL A 32 -0.62 5.91 -19.87
C VAL A 32 -1.72 4.99 -19.34
N LYS A 33 -1.36 3.79 -18.92
CA LYS A 33 -2.26 2.78 -18.35
C LYS A 33 -2.43 3.02 -16.86
N VAL A 34 -3.65 3.38 -16.48
CA VAL A 34 -4.14 3.39 -15.10
C VAL A 34 -4.95 2.10 -14.88
N PRO A 35 -4.75 1.35 -13.79
CA PRO A 35 -3.93 1.69 -12.63
C PRO A 35 -2.42 1.31 -12.62
N PRO A 36 -1.84 0.50 -13.54
CA PRO A 36 -0.45 0.01 -13.42
C PRO A 36 0.60 1.07 -13.10
N VAL A 37 0.49 2.27 -13.69
CA VAL A 37 1.47 3.35 -13.50
C VAL A 37 1.55 3.80 -12.03
N PHE A 38 0.42 3.88 -11.33
CA PHE A 38 0.39 4.27 -9.92
C PHE A 38 0.98 3.19 -9.04
N TYR A 39 0.73 1.91 -9.37
CA TYR A 39 1.32 0.82 -8.60
C TYR A 39 2.84 0.80 -8.66
N ALA A 40 3.43 1.04 -9.83
CA ALA A 40 4.88 1.12 -9.94
C ALA A 40 5.45 2.26 -9.08
N TYR A 41 4.84 3.44 -9.17
CA TYR A 41 5.21 4.61 -8.37
C TYR A 41 5.11 4.35 -6.87
N PHE A 42 3.94 3.92 -6.38
CA PHE A 42 3.73 3.70 -4.95
C PHE A 42 4.54 2.52 -4.40
N THR A 43 4.83 1.49 -5.21
CA THR A 43 5.70 0.40 -4.78
C THR A 43 7.13 0.89 -4.59
N ASN A 44 7.69 1.65 -5.53
CA ASN A 44 9.03 2.20 -5.37
C ASN A 44 9.10 3.20 -4.21
N LEU A 45 8.10 4.06 -4.06
CA LEU A 45 8.00 4.98 -2.93
C LEU A 45 8.03 4.21 -1.59
N ALA A 46 7.22 3.15 -1.47
CA ALA A 46 7.16 2.36 -0.26
C ALA A 46 8.46 1.58 -0.02
N LEU A 47 9.06 0.96 -1.06
CA LEU A 47 10.35 0.29 -0.95
C LEU A 47 11.48 1.24 -0.53
N GLN A 48 11.48 2.48 -1.01
CA GLN A 48 12.49 3.46 -0.64
C GLN A 48 12.35 3.90 0.82
N VAL A 49 11.11 3.98 1.32
CA VAL A 49 10.84 4.31 2.73
C VAL A 49 11.22 3.16 3.67
N PHE A 50 10.87 1.92 3.34
CA PHE A 50 11.08 0.77 4.24
C PHE A 50 12.46 0.14 4.11
N LEU A 51 13.02 0.11 2.90
CA LEU A 51 14.20 -0.67 2.56
C LEU A 51 15.29 0.17 1.88
N GLY A 52 15.11 1.49 1.74
CA GLY A 52 16.10 2.36 1.08
C GLY A 52 16.39 1.96 -0.38
N THR A 53 15.55 1.12 -0.98
CA THR A 53 15.78 0.51 -2.29
C THR A 53 14.71 0.91 -3.27
N ARG A 54 15.08 0.85 -4.56
CA ARG A 54 14.21 1.17 -5.68
C ARG A 54 14.39 0.11 -6.75
N ILE A 55 13.29 -0.32 -7.37
CA ILE A 55 13.37 -1.19 -8.53
C ILE A 55 13.52 -0.33 -9.79
N PRO A 56 14.60 -0.49 -10.56
CA PRO A 56 14.86 0.34 -11.74
C PRO A 56 13.88 0.04 -12.88
N PRO A 57 13.71 0.97 -13.85
CA PRO A 57 12.85 0.79 -15.02
C PRO A 57 13.06 -0.51 -15.80
N SER A 58 14.31 -0.99 -15.86
CA SER A 58 14.67 -2.25 -16.52
C SER A 58 14.05 -3.50 -15.89
N GLN A 59 13.65 -3.43 -14.62
CA GLN A 59 13.08 -4.53 -13.85
C GLN A 59 11.59 -4.33 -13.53
N TYR A 60 10.91 -3.38 -14.18
CA TYR A 60 9.50 -3.09 -13.90
C TYR A 60 8.54 -4.26 -14.11
N GLN A 61 8.91 -5.29 -14.88
CA GLN A 61 8.12 -6.53 -14.94
C GLN A 61 8.00 -7.22 -13.57
N LYS A 62 9.04 -7.13 -12.74
CA LYS A 62 9.05 -7.65 -11.37
C LYS A 62 8.04 -6.92 -10.49
N LEU A 63 8.01 -5.58 -10.54
CA LEU A 63 7.00 -4.76 -9.87
C LEU A 63 5.58 -5.11 -10.34
N LYS A 64 5.40 -5.25 -11.66
CA LYS A 64 4.11 -5.57 -12.25
C LYS A 64 3.60 -6.94 -11.79
N LYS A 65 4.50 -7.92 -11.67
CA LYS A 65 4.16 -9.24 -11.12
C LYS A 65 3.78 -9.16 -9.64
N PHE A 66 4.60 -8.48 -8.82
CA PHE A 66 4.32 -8.26 -7.40
C PHE A 66 2.94 -7.64 -7.16
N VAL A 67 2.63 -6.58 -7.89
CA VAL A 67 1.34 -5.88 -7.81
C VAL A 67 0.19 -6.79 -8.24
N SER A 68 0.37 -7.56 -9.32
CA SER A 68 -0.63 -8.54 -9.76
C SER A 68 -0.90 -9.59 -8.69
N ASP A 69 0.12 -10.03 -7.97
CA ASP A 69 -0.02 -10.98 -6.87
C ASP A 69 -0.73 -10.34 -5.67
N CYS A 70 -0.41 -9.09 -5.33
CA CYS A 70 -1.12 -8.32 -4.29
C CYS A 70 -2.62 -8.20 -4.60
N TYR A 71 -2.97 -7.91 -5.86
CA TYR A 71 -4.37 -7.88 -6.27
C TYR A 71 -5.06 -9.24 -6.19
N CYS A 72 -4.39 -10.30 -6.64
CA CYS A 72 -4.92 -11.65 -6.52
C CYS A 72 -5.13 -12.02 -5.05
N PHE A 73 -4.18 -11.67 -4.17
CA PHE A 73 -4.32 -11.86 -2.74
C PHE A 73 -5.55 -11.10 -2.19
N SER A 74 -5.62 -9.78 -2.44
CA SER A 74 -6.72 -8.93 -1.98
C SER A 74 -8.10 -9.46 -2.41
N ARG A 75 -8.22 -9.84 -3.69
CA ARG A 75 -9.47 -10.35 -4.25
C ARG A 75 -9.92 -11.69 -3.64
N ASN A 76 -8.97 -12.58 -3.31
CA ASN A 76 -9.29 -13.91 -2.79
C ASN A 76 -9.33 -13.96 -1.26
N LEU A 77 -8.87 -12.93 -0.56
CA LEU A 77 -8.88 -12.89 0.90
C LEU A 77 -10.30 -12.78 1.45
N ASP A 78 -11.19 -12.00 0.80
CA ASP A 78 -12.53 -11.57 1.28
C ASP A 78 -12.76 -11.86 2.77
N PRO A 79 -12.23 -11.00 3.67
CA PRO A 79 -12.21 -11.28 5.09
C PRO A 79 -13.60 -11.16 5.73
N THR A 80 -14.62 -10.69 4.99
CA THR A 80 -15.95 -10.41 5.53
C THR A 80 -16.92 -11.56 5.30
N THR A 81 -17.11 -11.94 4.03
CA THR A 81 -18.09 -12.95 3.60
C THR A 81 -17.47 -14.11 2.85
N GLY A 82 -16.14 -14.14 2.73
CA GLY A 82 -15.44 -15.15 1.96
C GLY A 82 -15.77 -16.57 2.43
N THR A 83 -16.11 -17.44 1.48
CA THR A 83 -16.49 -18.83 1.75
C THR A 83 -15.45 -19.57 2.58
N ILE A 84 -14.16 -19.26 2.39
CA ILE A 84 -13.06 -19.87 3.15
C ILE A 84 -13.10 -19.42 4.62
N GLY A 85 -13.42 -18.15 4.91
CA GLY A 85 -13.51 -17.64 6.27
C GLY A 85 -14.68 -18.25 7.05
N LEU A 86 -15.84 -18.37 6.40
CA LEU A 86 -17.05 -18.91 7.02
C LEU A 86 -17.06 -20.44 7.08
N THR A 87 -16.49 -21.11 6.08
CA THR A 87 -16.48 -22.57 5.95
C THR A 87 -15.08 -23.10 5.65
N PRO A 88 -14.12 -23.04 6.60
CA PRO A 88 -12.72 -23.35 6.33
C PRO A 88 -12.45 -24.74 5.74
N TRP A 89 -13.31 -25.73 6.05
CA TRP A 89 -13.16 -27.10 5.58
C TRP A 89 -13.31 -27.24 4.06
N VAL A 90 -13.97 -26.30 3.36
CA VAL A 90 -14.15 -26.36 1.90
C VAL A 90 -12.85 -26.28 1.11
N ARG A 91 -11.79 -25.75 1.74
CA ARG A 91 -10.42 -25.74 1.18
C ARG A 91 -9.86 -27.14 0.92
N HIS A 92 -10.38 -28.17 1.58
CA HIS A 92 -9.93 -29.55 1.38
C HIS A 92 -10.67 -30.26 0.23
N PHE A 93 -11.83 -29.74 -0.19
CA PHE A 93 -12.65 -30.34 -1.25
C PHE A 93 -12.46 -29.67 -2.61
N ALA A 94 -12.52 -28.34 -2.66
CA ALA A 94 -12.41 -27.58 -3.90
C ALA A 94 -11.62 -26.27 -3.71
N PRO A 95 -10.33 -26.34 -3.29
CA PRO A 95 -9.54 -25.17 -2.94
C PRO A 95 -9.39 -24.15 -4.09
N GLY A 96 -9.29 -24.63 -5.33
CA GLY A 96 -9.19 -23.75 -6.49
C GLY A 96 -10.49 -23.00 -6.79
N PHE A 97 -11.64 -23.66 -6.64
CA PHE A 97 -12.96 -23.07 -6.90
C PHE A 97 -13.27 -21.94 -5.91
N PHE A 98 -12.92 -22.11 -4.65
CA PHE A 98 -13.12 -21.10 -3.60
C PHE A 98 -11.97 -20.06 -3.51
N GLY A 99 -10.99 -20.10 -4.44
CA GLY A 99 -9.90 -19.13 -4.47
C GLY A 99 -8.75 -19.38 -3.48
N PHE A 100 -8.81 -20.44 -2.66
CA PHE A 100 -7.79 -20.76 -1.65
C PHE A 100 -6.42 -21.03 -2.29
N THR A 101 -6.39 -21.79 -3.38
CA THR A 101 -5.12 -22.05 -4.10
C THR A 101 -4.49 -20.77 -4.62
N SER A 102 -5.30 -19.86 -5.16
CA SER A 102 -4.82 -18.55 -5.63
C SER A 102 -4.36 -17.67 -4.47
N LEU A 103 -5.09 -17.65 -3.35
CA LEU A 103 -4.72 -16.92 -2.15
C LEU A 103 -3.36 -17.35 -1.63
N VAL A 104 -3.15 -18.66 -1.40
CA VAL A 104 -1.88 -19.21 -0.91
C VAL A 104 -0.74 -18.95 -1.89
N LYS A 105 -0.97 -19.19 -3.19
CA LYS A 105 0.06 -18.94 -4.20
C LYS A 105 0.47 -17.46 -4.26
N SER A 106 -0.49 -16.53 -4.23
CA SER A 106 -0.20 -15.10 -4.22
C SER A 106 0.53 -14.69 -2.95
N ASN A 107 0.11 -15.23 -1.80
CA ASN A 107 0.79 -15.06 -0.52
C ASN A 107 2.27 -15.49 -0.64
N ASP A 108 2.54 -16.69 -1.15
CA ASP A 108 3.92 -17.19 -1.28
C ASP A 108 4.75 -16.34 -2.24
N CYS A 109 4.22 -15.94 -3.40
CA CYS A 109 4.94 -15.08 -4.34
C CYS A 109 5.26 -13.68 -3.78
N ILE A 110 4.34 -13.09 -3.01
CA ILE A 110 4.58 -11.81 -2.31
C ILE A 110 5.69 -11.99 -1.29
N LYS A 111 5.64 -13.05 -0.48
CA LYS A 111 6.66 -13.37 0.51
C LYS A 111 8.04 -13.52 -0.12
N GLU A 112 8.14 -14.28 -1.21
CA GLU A 112 9.38 -14.52 -1.95
C GLU A 112 9.99 -13.20 -2.45
N PHE A 113 9.16 -12.31 -3.02
CA PHE A 113 9.62 -10.99 -3.46
C PHE A 113 10.19 -10.16 -2.29
N ILE A 114 9.48 -10.10 -1.15
CA ILE A 114 9.95 -9.36 0.02
C ILE A 114 11.22 -9.98 0.60
N GLN A 115 11.29 -11.31 0.65
CA GLN A 115 12.47 -12.02 1.12
C GLN A 115 13.69 -11.74 0.24
N GLU A 116 13.51 -11.70 -1.09
CA GLU A 116 14.59 -11.37 -2.03
C GLU A 116 15.16 -9.97 -1.75
N VAL A 117 14.29 -8.94 -1.69
CA VAL A 117 14.72 -7.56 -1.45
C VAL A 117 15.36 -7.38 -0.08
N THR A 118 14.82 -8.04 0.95
CA THR A 118 15.39 -7.96 2.31
C THR A 118 16.71 -8.72 2.45
N ASN A 119 16.92 -9.81 1.71
CA ASN A 119 18.18 -10.54 1.74
C ASN A 119 19.32 -9.73 1.13
N ASP A 120 19.08 -9.06 0.00
CA ASP A 120 20.05 -8.15 -0.61
C ASP A 120 20.43 -7.03 0.37
N HIS A 121 19.45 -6.53 1.11
CA HIS A 121 19.62 -5.48 2.10
C HIS A 121 20.50 -5.90 3.29
N LYS A 122 20.21 -7.08 3.87
CA LYS A 122 20.99 -7.68 4.97
C LYS A 122 22.46 -7.85 4.64
N GLY A 123 22.80 -8.14 3.38
CA GLY A 123 24.18 -8.29 2.93
C GLY A 123 25.05 -7.04 3.12
N THR A 124 24.42 -5.89 3.36
CA THR A 124 25.08 -4.59 3.54
C THR A 124 24.81 -3.96 4.92
N PHE A 125 24.26 -4.73 5.85
CA PHE A 125 23.89 -4.25 7.18
C PHE A 125 25.11 -3.79 8.01
N MET A 126 25.00 -2.60 8.60
CA MET A 126 25.98 -2.03 9.54
C MET A 126 25.26 -1.52 10.80
N SER A 127 25.66 -2.00 11.97
CA SER A 127 24.97 -1.70 13.25
C SER A 127 25.12 -0.26 13.73
N ASP A 128 26.15 0.44 13.24
CA ASP A 128 26.50 1.82 13.55
C ASP A 128 25.93 2.84 12.54
N ALA A 129 25.39 2.38 11.42
CA ALA A 129 24.87 3.21 10.34
C ALA A 129 23.53 2.65 9.80
N LEU A 130 22.45 2.85 10.57
CA LEU A 130 21.11 2.41 10.21
C LEU A 130 20.53 3.30 9.10
N ARG A 131 20.12 2.69 7.98
CA ARG A 131 19.62 3.41 6.81
C ARG A 131 18.10 3.53 6.79
N ASP A 132 17.39 2.50 7.25
CA ASP A 132 15.95 2.36 7.11
C ASP A 132 15.34 1.39 8.13
N PHE A 133 14.08 1.02 7.93
CA PHE A 133 13.33 0.13 8.81
C PHE A 133 13.98 -1.25 8.91
N CYS A 134 14.49 -1.81 7.81
CA CYS A 134 15.12 -3.14 7.82
C CYS A 134 16.37 -3.14 8.70
N ASP A 135 17.27 -2.18 8.54
CA ASP A 135 18.45 -2.06 9.42
C ASP A 135 18.03 -1.86 10.89
N THR A 136 17.03 -1.00 11.14
CA THR A 136 16.54 -0.74 12.50
C THR A 136 16.01 -2.02 13.16
N TYR A 137 15.23 -2.82 12.42
CA TYR A 137 14.69 -4.09 12.91
C TYR A 137 15.79 -5.13 13.12
N LEU A 138 16.77 -5.22 12.22
CA LEU A 138 17.92 -6.12 12.36
C LEU A 138 18.78 -5.76 13.58
N LYS A 139 18.95 -4.47 13.87
CA LYS A 139 19.62 -4.03 15.10
C LYS A 139 18.82 -4.43 16.33
N GLU A 140 17.50 -4.23 16.33
CA GLU A 140 16.65 -4.61 17.47
C GLU A 140 16.75 -6.13 17.75
N ILE A 141 16.76 -6.98 16.71
CA ILE A 141 17.03 -8.42 16.87
C ILE A 141 18.36 -8.64 17.60
N LYS A 142 19.45 -8.03 17.13
CA LYS A 142 20.78 -8.22 17.73
C LYS A 142 20.86 -7.71 19.17
N ASP A 143 20.28 -6.55 19.44
CA ASP A 143 20.29 -5.93 20.76
C ASP A 143 19.51 -6.81 21.76
N LYS A 144 18.37 -7.37 21.33
CA LYS A 144 17.56 -8.27 22.14
C LYS A 144 18.17 -9.65 22.33
N ASP A 145 18.78 -10.22 21.30
CA ASP A 145 19.53 -11.49 21.40
C ASP A 145 20.65 -11.39 22.46
N ASN A 146 21.25 -10.20 22.64
CA ASN A 146 22.29 -9.94 23.65
C ASN A 146 21.75 -9.81 25.09
N THR A 147 20.45 -9.59 25.28
CA THR A 147 19.85 -9.33 26.60
C THR A 147 19.37 -10.57 27.35
N ASN A 148 19.34 -11.75 26.70
CA ASN A 148 18.72 -12.98 27.23
C ASN A 148 17.25 -12.82 27.65
N GLU A 149 16.57 -11.74 27.27
CA GLU A 149 15.13 -11.57 27.46
C GLU A 149 14.35 -12.31 26.37
N GLU A 150 13.19 -12.88 26.71
CA GLU A 150 12.30 -13.41 25.67
C GLU A 150 11.78 -12.27 24.79
N HIS A 151 11.93 -12.40 23.47
CA HIS A 151 11.40 -11.47 22.48
C HIS A 151 10.83 -12.19 21.26
N TRP A 152 9.99 -11.47 20.51
CA TRP A 152 9.29 -11.95 19.31
C TRP A 152 9.88 -11.39 18.01
N PHE A 153 10.92 -10.55 18.10
CA PHE A 153 11.68 -10.10 16.94
C PHE A 153 12.40 -11.28 16.30
N SER A 154 12.10 -11.53 15.02
CA SER A 154 12.72 -12.58 14.22
C SER A 154 12.78 -12.16 12.78
N ASP A 155 13.63 -12.82 11.99
CA ASP A 155 13.73 -12.54 10.57
C ASP A 155 12.38 -12.74 9.84
N GLN A 156 11.67 -13.81 10.22
CA GLN A 156 10.35 -14.09 9.68
C GLN A 156 9.34 -12.99 10.03
N GLN A 157 9.34 -12.52 11.28
CA GLN A 157 8.42 -11.44 11.70
C GLN A 157 8.75 -10.13 10.99
N MET A 158 10.03 -9.83 10.74
CA MET A 158 10.46 -8.67 9.95
C MET A 158 9.87 -8.72 8.54
N VAL A 159 10.06 -9.84 7.84
CA VAL A 159 9.56 -10.05 6.47
C VAL A 159 8.05 -9.92 6.41
N MET A 160 7.32 -10.50 7.38
CA MET A 160 5.86 -10.36 7.44
C MET A 160 5.41 -8.92 7.74
N THR A 161 6.15 -8.19 8.58
CA THR A 161 5.85 -6.79 8.91
C THR A 161 6.06 -5.88 7.69
N ILE A 162 7.15 -6.09 6.95
CA ILE A 162 7.46 -5.35 5.72
C ILE A 162 6.41 -5.65 4.65
N TRP A 163 6.04 -6.92 4.46
CA TRP A 163 4.93 -7.28 3.60
C TRP A 163 3.67 -6.52 3.99
N ASP A 164 3.16 -6.72 5.21
CA ASP A 164 1.86 -6.18 5.62
C ASP A 164 1.77 -4.68 5.36
N THR A 165 2.84 -3.97 5.73
CA THR A 165 2.93 -2.52 5.55
C THR A 165 3.04 -2.10 4.08
N LEU A 166 3.89 -2.76 3.28
CA LEU A 166 4.03 -2.47 1.84
C LEU A 166 2.74 -2.75 1.08
N PHE A 167 2.12 -3.91 1.32
CA PHE A 167 0.87 -4.30 0.69
C PHE A 167 -0.23 -3.29 0.98
N ALA A 168 -0.41 -2.92 2.26
CA ALA A 168 -1.39 -1.93 2.66
C ALA A 168 -1.15 -0.57 1.98
N ALA A 169 0.10 -0.07 1.99
CA ALA A 169 0.43 1.22 1.40
C ALA A 169 0.18 1.24 -0.13
N VAL A 170 0.73 0.27 -0.86
CA VAL A 170 0.69 0.23 -2.32
C VAL A 170 -0.74 0.12 -2.83
N ILE A 171 -1.53 -0.81 -2.28
CA ILE A 171 -2.89 -1.04 -2.76
C ILE A 171 -3.79 0.15 -2.45
N THR A 172 -3.75 0.68 -1.23
CA THR A 172 -4.66 1.75 -0.81
C THR A 172 -4.37 3.07 -1.51
N GLN A 173 -3.10 3.47 -1.60
CA GLN A 173 -2.70 4.74 -2.23
C GLN A 173 -2.96 4.72 -3.74
N ALA A 174 -2.55 3.67 -4.44
CA ALA A 174 -2.77 3.57 -5.87
C ALA A 174 -4.26 3.55 -6.22
N THR A 175 -5.08 2.82 -5.47
CA THR A 175 -6.53 2.77 -5.73
C THR A 175 -7.20 4.11 -5.45
N THR A 176 -6.81 4.81 -4.38
CA THR A 176 -7.29 6.16 -4.08
C THR A 176 -6.95 7.15 -5.20
N MET A 177 -5.73 7.08 -5.76
CA MET A 177 -5.34 7.90 -6.91
C MET A 177 -6.13 7.54 -8.17
N CYS A 178 -6.49 6.28 -8.37
CA CYS A 178 -7.36 5.88 -9.47
C CYS A 178 -8.76 6.49 -9.34
N PHE A 179 -9.34 6.48 -8.14
CA PHE A 179 -10.61 7.16 -7.87
C PHE A 179 -10.53 8.67 -8.08
N LEU A 180 -9.42 9.30 -7.67
CA LEU A 180 -9.19 10.72 -7.95
C LEU A 180 -9.18 10.99 -9.46
N VAL A 181 -8.41 10.22 -10.24
CA VAL A 181 -8.37 10.38 -11.70
C VAL A 181 -9.74 10.16 -12.32
N GLU A 182 -10.48 9.14 -11.89
CA GLU A 182 -11.85 8.89 -12.34
C GLU A 182 -12.76 10.10 -12.09
N VAL A 183 -12.74 10.66 -10.88
CA VAL A 183 -13.53 11.85 -10.51
C VAL A 183 -13.11 13.07 -11.34
N LEU A 184 -11.82 13.31 -11.55
CA LEU A 184 -11.36 14.46 -12.34
C LEU A 184 -11.73 14.34 -13.82
N LEU A 185 -11.77 13.13 -14.37
CA LEU A 185 -12.24 12.88 -15.73
C LEU A 185 -13.75 13.09 -15.88
N GLU A 186 -14.54 12.75 -14.85
CA GLU A 186 -15.99 12.93 -14.84
C GLU A 186 -16.40 14.40 -14.61
N TYR A 187 -15.62 15.15 -13.82
CA TYR A 187 -15.91 16.54 -13.43
C TYR A 187 -14.74 17.48 -13.77
N PRO A 188 -14.51 17.84 -15.05
CA PRO A 188 -13.39 18.68 -15.47
C PRO A 188 -13.35 20.06 -14.80
N GLU A 189 -14.50 20.62 -14.43
CA GLU A 189 -14.62 21.88 -13.70
C GLU A 189 -14.02 21.80 -12.29
N ILE A 190 -14.13 20.65 -11.63
CA ILE A 190 -13.52 20.39 -10.33
C ILE A 190 -11.99 20.33 -10.48
N GLN A 191 -11.51 19.67 -11.53
CA GLN A 191 -10.08 19.62 -11.85
C GLN A 191 -9.52 21.03 -12.09
N ALA A 192 -10.18 21.84 -12.93
CA ALA A 192 -9.76 23.20 -13.23
C ALA A 192 -9.69 24.06 -11.97
N LYS A 193 -10.68 23.95 -11.08
CA LYS A 193 -10.70 24.70 -9.81
C LYS A 193 -9.59 24.27 -8.85
N ALA A 194 -9.30 22.97 -8.75
CA ALA A 194 -8.18 22.49 -7.93
C ALA A 194 -6.83 22.95 -8.48
N GLN A 195 -6.66 22.95 -9.80
CA GLN A 195 -5.46 23.48 -10.44
C GLN A 195 -5.29 24.98 -10.21
N GLN A 196 -6.39 25.76 -10.27
CA GLN A 196 -6.35 27.19 -10.00
C GLN A 196 -5.89 27.50 -8.56
N GLU A 197 -6.40 26.77 -7.56
CA GLU A 197 -5.95 26.95 -6.17
C GLU A 197 -4.44 26.68 -6.02
N VAL A 198 -3.93 25.64 -6.67
CA VAL A 198 -2.50 25.31 -6.67
C VAL A 198 -1.69 26.42 -7.36
N ASP A 199 -2.14 26.90 -8.52
CA ASP A 199 -1.51 27.99 -9.25
C ASP A 199 -1.47 29.29 -8.42
N ASP A 200 -2.54 29.60 -7.69
CA ASP A 200 -2.64 30.83 -6.89
C ASP A 200 -1.76 30.79 -5.63
N MET A 201 -1.69 29.64 -4.95
CA MET A 201 -1.02 29.51 -3.65
C MET A 201 0.44 29.06 -3.75
N VAL A 202 0.75 28.20 -4.72
CA VAL A 202 2.10 27.64 -4.92
C VAL A 202 2.82 28.32 -6.08
N GLY A 203 2.07 28.67 -7.14
CA GLY A 203 2.63 29.14 -8.40
C GLY A 203 3.18 28.01 -9.27
N ARG A 204 3.79 28.40 -10.40
CA ARG A 204 4.30 27.47 -11.43
C ARG A 204 5.82 27.30 -11.44
N SER A 205 6.53 27.95 -10.52
CA SER A 205 8.00 27.96 -10.48
C SER A 205 8.61 26.77 -9.73
N ARG A 206 7.80 26.04 -8.96
CA ARG A 206 8.23 24.88 -8.15
C ARG A 206 7.11 23.86 -8.01
N LEU A 207 7.45 22.66 -7.57
CA LEU A 207 6.46 21.67 -7.13
C LEU A 207 5.88 22.06 -5.74
N PRO A 208 4.63 21.65 -5.44
CA PRO A 208 4.06 21.80 -4.10
C PRO A 208 4.85 21.01 -3.04
N THR A 209 4.92 21.54 -1.83
CA THR A 209 5.51 20.90 -0.65
C THR A 209 4.46 20.62 0.41
N LEU A 210 4.81 19.84 1.45
CA LEU A 210 3.89 19.55 2.56
C LEU A 210 3.51 20.80 3.36
N ASP A 211 4.37 21.82 3.38
CA ASP A 211 4.09 23.09 4.04
C ASP A 211 2.99 23.91 3.34
N ASP A 212 2.78 23.70 2.05
CA ASP A 212 1.72 24.35 1.26
C ASP A 212 0.34 23.78 1.60
N ARG A 213 0.27 22.54 2.10
CA ARG A 213 -0.98 21.79 2.32
C ARG A 213 -2.02 22.58 3.12
N LYS A 214 -1.59 23.34 4.13
CA LYS A 214 -2.47 24.17 4.97
C LYS A 214 -3.16 25.32 4.20
N ASN A 215 -2.59 25.71 3.07
CA ASN A 215 -3.07 26.78 2.20
C ASN A 215 -3.87 26.25 0.99
N LEU A 216 -4.10 24.92 0.89
CA LEU A 216 -4.81 24.27 -0.21
C LEU A 216 -6.14 23.62 0.28
N PRO A 217 -7.07 24.39 0.86
CA PRO A 217 -8.30 23.84 1.45
C PRO A 217 -9.22 23.17 0.43
N TYR A 218 -9.27 23.65 -0.82
CA TYR A 218 -10.11 23.04 -1.86
C TYR A 218 -9.53 21.70 -2.31
N LEU A 219 -8.21 21.59 -2.50
CA LEU A 219 -7.56 20.32 -2.80
C LEU A 219 -7.75 19.31 -1.66
N GLU A 220 -7.65 19.76 -0.40
CA GLU A 220 -7.98 18.94 0.78
C GLU A 220 -9.44 18.46 0.77
N ALA A 221 -10.38 19.35 0.48
CA ALA A 221 -11.79 19.01 0.38
C ALA A 221 -12.07 18.01 -0.76
N LEU A 222 -11.43 18.19 -1.91
CA LEU A 222 -11.51 17.26 -3.04
C LEU A 222 -11.04 15.86 -2.65
N MET A 223 -9.86 15.73 -2.04
CA MET A 223 -9.33 14.44 -1.59
C MET A 223 -10.27 13.76 -0.59
N ARG A 224 -10.82 14.51 0.37
CA ARG A 224 -11.80 13.99 1.34
C ARG A 224 -13.09 13.55 0.66
N GLU A 225 -13.59 14.31 -0.31
CA GLU A 225 -14.83 13.95 -1.02
C GLU A 225 -14.63 12.73 -1.93
N VAL A 226 -13.47 12.57 -2.56
CA VAL A 226 -13.12 11.35 -3.30
C VAL A 226 -13.16 10.15 -2.37
N MET A 227 -12.50 10.22 -1.20
CA MET A 227 -12.49 9.12 -0.22
C MET A 227 -13.89 8.83 0.34
N ARG A 228 -14.74 9.87 0.51
CA ARG A 228 -16.12 9.72 0.98
C ARG A 228 -17.04 9.10 -0.07
N ARG A 229 -16.94 9.51 -1.34
CA ARG A 229 -17.77 8.97 -2.45
C ARG A 229 -17.32 7.59 -2.89
N LYS A 230 -16.02 7.34 -2.88
CA LYS A 230 -15.39 6.10 -3.33
C LYS A 230 -14.70 5.42 -2.15
N THR A 231 -15.51 5.01 -1.18
CA THR A 231 -15.05 4.32 0.03
C THR A 231 -14.28 3.06 -0.33
N LEU A 232 -12.96 3.09 -0.18
CA LEU A 232 -12.06 2.00 -0.57
C LEU A 232 -12.39 0.69 0.15
N THR A 233 -12.70 0.79 1.44
CA THR A 233 -13.06 -0.33 2.32
C THR A 233 -14.44 -0.08 2.90
N PRO A 234 -15.53 -0.46 2.21
CA PRO A 234 -16.90 -0.25 2.68
C PRO A 234 -17.15 -0.92 4.03
N VAL A 235 -16.53 -2.08 4.26
CA VAL A 235 -16.52 -2.76 5.56
C VAL A 235 -15.07 -2.88 6.01
N VAL A 236 -14.78 -2.47 7.23
CA VAL A 236 -13.42 -2.60 7.80
C VAL A 236 -13.06 -4.06 8.00
N LEU A 237 -11.77 -4.33 8.24
CA LEU A 237 -11.33 -5.67 8.64
C LEU A 237 -12.13 -6.17 9.85
N PRO A 238 -12.53 -7.45 9.91
CA PRO A 238 -13.32 -7.95 11.02
C PRO A 238 -12.61 -7.78 12.37
N HIS A 239 -13.31 -7.19 13.33
CA HIS A 239 -12.88 -7.15 14.71
C HIS A 239 -13.44 -8.35 15.49
N ARG A 240 -12.83 -8.65 16.64
CA ARG A 240 -13.31 -9.68 17.55
C ARG A 240 -13.43 -9.11 18.96
N CYS A 241 -14.57 -9.30 19.61
CA CYS A 241 -14.75 -8.93 21.01
C CYS A 241 -13.77 -9.73 21.90
N THR A 242 -12.92 -9.02 22.64
CA THR A 242 -11.91 -9.62 23.53
C THR A 242 -12.50 -10.12 24.84
N GLU A 243 -13.66 -9.60 25.23
CA GLU A 243 -14.45 -9.93 26.41
C GLU A 243 -15.94 -9.70 26.17
N ASP A 244 -16.76 -10.18 27.11
CA ASP A 244 -18.20 -9.92 27.13
C ASP A 244 -18.43 -8.42 27.36
N THR A 245 -19.30 -7.81 26.56
CA THR A 245 -19.53 -6.36 26.63
C THR A 245 -20.98 -5.99 26.33
N TYR A 246 -21.32 -4.71 26.52
CA TYR A 246 -22.62 -4.14 26.13
C TYR A 246 -22.39 -2.97 25.18
N PHE A 247 -23.12 -2.94 24.08
CA PHE A 247 -23.10 -1.84 23.12
C PHE A 247 -24.52 -1.36 22.86
N TYR A 248 -24.81 -0.09 23.15
CA TYR A 248 -26.17 0.49 23.10
C TYR A 248 -27.24 -0.37 23.80
N GLY A 249 -26.89 -0.99 24.93
CA GLY A 249 -27.80 -1.84 25.71
C GLY A 249 -27.90 -3.30 25.24
N TYR A 250 -27.27 -3.67 24.12
CA TYR A 250 -27.21 -5.06 23.64
C TYR A 250 -26.00 -5.77 24.23
N PHE A 251 -26.23 -6.96 24.81
CA PHE A 251 -25.15 -7.84 25.25
C PHE A 251 -24.44 -8.46 24.04
N ILE A 252 -23.11 -8.35 24.00
CA ILE A 252 -22.24 -8.90 22.97
C ILE A 252 -21.25 -9.86 23.65
N PRO A 253 -21.33 -11.17 23.38
CA PRO A 253 -20.40 -12.14 23.94
C PRO A 253 -18.97 -11.95 23.45
N LYS A 254 -18.00 -12.35 24.29
CA LYS A 254 -16.61 -12.55 23.92
C LYS A 254 -16.51 -13.43 22.67
N ASN A 255 -15.52 -13.13 21.83
CA ASN A 255 -15.25 -13.76 20.53
C ASN A 255 -16.27 -13.47 19.43
N THR A 256 -17.30 -12.64 19.66
CA THR A 256 -18.19 -12.19 18.59
C THR A 256 -17.40 -11.42 17.53
N MET A 257 -17.59 -11.77 16.25
CA MET A 257 -17.06 -11.03 15.11
C MET A 257 -17.87 -9.75 14.92
N VAL A 258 -17.19 -8.63 14.75
CA VAL A 258 -17.80 -7.31 14.54
C VAL A 258 -17.32 -6.74 13.21
N LEU A 259 -18.27 -6.39 12.34
CA LEU A 259 -18.02 -5.73 11.07
C LEU A 259 -18.53 -4.29 11.17
N ALA A 260 -17.64 -3.31 11.01
CA ALA A 260 -18.06 -1.91 10.96
C ALA A 260 -18.24 -1.47 9.51
N ASN A 261 -19.46 -1.05 9.17
CA ASN A 261 -19.78 -0.46 7.88
C ASN A 261 -19.33 1.02 7.87
N GLN A 262 -18.51 1.39 6.88
CA GLN A 262 -17.97 2.72 6.64
C GLN A 262 -18.72 3.47 5.52
N TRP A 263 -19.57 2.78 4.77
CA TRP A 263 -20.33 3.35 3.66
C TRP A 263 -21.63 4.00 4.12
#